data_AF-A0A1I6D7J2-F1
#
_entry.id   AF-A0A1I6D7J2-F1
#
_cell.length_a   1.000
_cell.length_b   1.000
_cell.length_c   1.000
_cell.angle_alpha   90.00
_cell.angle_beta   90.00
_cell.angle_gamma   90.00
#
_symmetry.space_group_name_H-M   'P 1'
#
loop_
_entity.id
_entity.type
_entity.pdbx_description
1 polymer ?
#
loop_
_entity_poly.entity_id
_entity_poly.type
_entity_poly.pdbx_seq_one_letter_code
_entity_poly.pdbx_strand_id
1 'polypeptide(L)'
;MSTSYFTDREYGALPAISETIGERVWGALHALMDMRIGNGAFGYRFTEQCPDGKGPCGCDQQAFGRFLQAEVPWVEWPLRCDELPETPVVLDLLEFCAKAVGEPILGSYHSYYGHHHLTWDRAAGLASFVADVNLLFQRNGIAFKLDDDGRAKRILPQPVAQALGWQMFDTGETELDRLLDYARSRFLSPKLDDRRDATEKLWDAFERMKTLEPGSDKRAQADALLDRAAAPGTRMRAALADEAKELTSIGNSLRIRHSEVTQEVIDQSVQLDWLFVRMFGFLRLLLLSSGRSTNPTSAGERR
;
A
#
# COMPACT_ATOMS: atom_id res chain seq x y z
N MET A 1 -20.63 -17.43 3.63
CA MET A 1 -21.75 -16.86 2.87
C MET A 1 -21.17 -15.99 1.76
N SER A 2 -21.84 -15.87 0.60
CA SER A 2 -21.38 -14.97 -0.47
C SER A 2 -21.41 -13.53 0.05
N THR A 3 -20.27 -12.86 0.05
CA THR A 3 -20.13 -11.45 0.47
C THR A 3 -20.56 -10.47 -0.63
N SER A 4 -20.95 -10.97 -1.81
CA SER A 4 -21.36 -10.14 -2.95
C SER A 4 -22.80 -9.67 -2.84
N TYR A 5 -23.02 -8.36 -3.00
CA TYR A 5 -24.36 -7.79 -3.14
C TYR A 5 -24.88 -7.94 -4.58
N PHE A 6 -26.17 -7.69 -4.79
CA PHE A 6 -26.79 -7.77 -6.11
C PHE A 6 -26.01 -6.99 -7.17
N THR A 7 -25.61 -5.75 -6.89
CA THR A 7 -24.87 -4.93 -7.85
C THR A 7 -23.50 -5.50 -8.20
N ASP A 8 -22.83 -6.17 -7.27
CA ASP A 8 -21.52 -6.77 -7.54
C ASP A 8 -21.66 -7.97 -8.48
N ARG A 9 -22.78 -8.71 -8.38
CA ARG A 9 -23.07 -9.86 -9.24
C ARG A 9 -23.51 -9.46 -10.64
N GLU A 10 -24.32 -8.40 -10.75
CA GLU A 10 -24.88 -7.96 -12.03
C GLU A 10 -23.95 -7.02 -12.81
N TYR A 11 -23.16 -6.19 -12.11
CA TYR A 11 -22.36 -5.12 -12.72
C TYR A 11 -20.87 -5.22 -12.40
N GLY A 12 -20.46 -6.21 -11.61
CA GLY A 12 -19.09 -6.33 -11.12
C GLY A 12 -18.82 -5.44 -9.89
N ALA A 13 -17.70 -5.72 -9.23
CA ALA A 13 -17.25 -4.91 -8.10
C ALA A 13 -16.80 -3.52 -8.56
N LEU A 14 -16.99 -2.51 -7.70
CA LEU A 14 -16.45 -1.18 -7.91
C LEU A 14 -14.91 -1.24 -8.05
N PRO A 15 -14.32 -0.57 -9.05
CA PRO A 15 -12.87 -0.46 -9.16
C PRO A 15 -12.25 0.22 -7.93
N ALA A 16 -11.18 -0.37 -7.41
CA ALA A 16 -10.42 0.15 -6.27
C ALA A 16 -9.45 1.25 -6.74
N ILE A 17 -9.96 2.49 -6.85
CA ILE A 17 -9.24 3.64 -7.43
C ILE A 17 -9.10 4.83 -6.48
N SER A 18 -9.92 4.91 -5.42
CA SER A 18 -9.89 6.02 -4.47
C SER A 18 -8.87 5.75 -3.36
N GLU A 19 -7.86 6.60 -3.24
CA GLU A 19 -6.92 6.57 -2.11
C GLU A 19 -7.36 7.44 -0.94
N THR A 20 -8.61 7.87 -0.93
CA THR A 20 -9.16 8.74 0.12
C THR A 20 -10.35 8.05 0.77
N ILE A 21 -10.26 7.88 2.09
CA ILE A 21 -11.38 7.52 2.95
C ILE A 21 -12.18 8.80 3.21
N GLY A 22 -13.38 8.89 2.62
CA GLY A 22 -14.29 10.01 2.84
C GLY A 22 -15.26 9.78 4.00
N GLU A 23 -16.04 10.82 4.33
CA GLU A 23 -16.98 10.85 5.47
C GLU A 23 -17.92 9.63 5.52
N ARG A 24 -18.43 9.18 4.37
CA ARG A 24 -19.31 8.01 4.28
C ARG A 24 -18.65 6.73 4.80
N VAL A 25 -17.40 6.49 4.41
CA VAL A 25 -16.66 5.30 4.83
C VAL A 25 -16.23 5.45 6.28
N TRP A 26 -15.78 6.64 6.67
CA TRP A 26 -15.42 6.96 8.05
C TRP A 26 -16.56 6.71 9.03
N GLY A 27 -17.77 7.21 8.75
CA GLY A 27 -18.93 6.97 9.61
C GLY A 27 -19.26 5.48 9.78
N ALA A 28 -19.07 4.67 8.73
CA ALA A 28 -19.27 3.22 8.81
C ALA A 28 -18.17 2.51 9.62
N LEU A 29 -16.90 2.93 9.46
CA LEU A 29 -15.79 2.40 10.26
C LEU A 29 -15.93 2.79 11.73
N HIS A 30 -16.35 4.02 12.01
CA HIS A 30 -16.67 4.50 13.36
C HIS A 30 -17.73 3.63 14.02
N ALA A 31 -18.86 3.41 13.34
CA ALA A 31 -19.91 2.52 13.84
C ALA A 31 -19.44 1.06 14.04
N LEU A 32 -18.57 0.55 13.15
CA LEU A 32 -17.96 -0.77 13.32
C LEU A 32 -17.11 -0.82 14.60
N MET A 33 -16.28 0.20 14.86
CA MET A 33 -15.45 0.25 16.07
C MET A 33 -16.31 0.34 17.33
N ASP A 34 -17.36 1.16 17.34
CA ASP A 34 -18.32 1.25 18.46
C ASP A 34 -19.00 -0.08 18.72
N MET A 35 -19.42 -0.81 17.67
CA MET A 35 -19.98 -2.15 17.79
C MET A 35 -18.98 -3.13 18.42
N ARG A 36 -17.70 -3.08 18.03
CA ARG A 36 -16.63 -3.96 18.56
C ARG A 36 -16.21 -3.60 19.99
N ILE A 37 -16.37 -2.34 20.41
CA ILE A 37 -16.26 -1.96 21.82
C ILE A 37 -17.46 -2.51 22.59
N GLY A 38 -18.68 -2.24 22.09
CA GLY A 38 -19.93 -2.57 22.77
C GLY A 38 -20.19 -4.06 22.95
N ASN A 39 -19.71 -4.91 22.05
CA ASN A 39 -19.79 -6.37 22.22
C ASN A 39 -18.59 -6.98 22.94
N GLY A 40 -17.61 -6.16 23.37
CA GLY A 40 -16.43 -6.60 24.09
C GLY A 40 -15.34 -7.22 23.21
N ALA A 41 -15.38 -7.14 21.88
CA ALA A 41 -14.40 -7.76 20.99
C ALA A 41 -12.97 -7.24 21.21
N PHE A 42 -12.79 -5.96 21.52
CA PHE A 42 -11.47 -5.42 21.88
C PHE A 42 -11.00 -5.80 23.30
N GLY A 43 -11.85 -6.48 24.08
CA GLY A 43 -11.53 -7.03 25.39
C GLY A 43 -10.42 -8.07 25.37
N TYR A 44 -10.16 -8.71 24.22
CA TYR A 44 -9.01 -9.60 24.01
C TYR A 44 -7.69 -8.93 24.42
N ARG A 45 -7.51 -7.65 24.08
CA ARG A 45 -6.35 -6.85 24.47
C ARG A 45 -6.63 -5.95 25.67
N PHE A 46 -7.83 -5.37 25.75
CA PHE A 46 -8.20 -4.37 26.76
C PHE A 46 -9.31 -4.92 27.65
N THR A 47 -8.96 -5.91 28.47
CA THR A 47 -9.95 -6.66 29.23
C THR A 47 -10.62 -5.83 30.31
N GLU A 48 -11.94 -5.77 30.29
CA GLU A 48 -12.72 -5.35 31.44
C GLU A 48 -12.91 -6.54 32.39
N GLN A 49 -12.58 -6.37 33.67
CA GLN A 49 -12.81 -7.37 34.70
C GLN A 49 -14.16 -7.11 35.38
N CYS A 50 -14.90 -8.18 35.67
CA CYS A 50 -16.09 -8.10 36.50
C CYS A 50 -15.74 -7.43 37.84
N PRO A 51 -16.58 -6.52 38.39
CA PRO A 51 -16.24 -5.78 39.61
C PRO A 51 -15.95 -6.65 40.85
N ASP A 52 -16.44 -7.89 40.88
CA ASP A 52 -16.14 -8.84 41.95
C ASP A 52 -14.94 -9.77 41.65
N GLY A 53 -14.23 -9.54 40.55
CA GLY A 53 -13.02 -10.26 40.16
C GLY A 53 -13.25 -11.67 39.63
N LYS A 54 -14.50 -12.09 39.37
CA LYS A 54 -14.81 -13.45 38.92
C LYS A 54 -14.53 -13.74 37.44
N GLY A 55 -14.01 -12.77 36.70
CA GLY A 55 -13.47 -12.98 35.38
C GLY A 55 -13.68 -11.81 34.43
N PRO A 56 -13.15 -11.95 33.20
CA PRO A 56 -13.35 -10.97 32.14
C PRO A 56 -14.82 -10.85 31.74
N CYS A 57 -15.31 -9.64 31.49
CA CYS A 57 -16.73 -9.42 31.13
C CYS A 57 -16.94 -8.45 29.96
N GLY A 58 -15.88 -7.86 29.41
CA GLY A 58 -16.04 -6.85 28.37
C GLY A 58 -14.73 -6.22 27.89
N CYS A 59 -14.86 -4.99 27.37
CA CYS A 59 -13.77 -4.15 26.90
C CYS A 59 -13.62 -2.94 27.81
N ASP A 60 -12.46 -2.77 28.45
CA ASP A 60 -12.15 -1.56 29.20
C ASP A 60 -11.93 -0.40 28.23
N GLN A 61 -12.98 0.40 28.05
CA GLN A 61 -12.99 1.52 27.11
C GLN A 61 -12.01 2.64 27.53
N GLN A 62 -11.71 2.78 28.82
CA GLN A 62 -10.71 3.76 29.27
C GLN A 62 -9.30 3.30 28.92
N ALA A 63 -8.98 2.02 29.14
CA ALA A 63 -7.70 1.44 28.72
C ALA A 63 -7.54 1.49 27.20
N PHE A 64 -8.57 1.09 26.45
CA PHE A 64 -8.60 1.20 24.99
C PHE A 64 -8.24 2.62 24.52
N GLY A 65 -8.94 3.63 25.05
CA GLY A 65 -8.73 5.03 24.68
C GLY A 65 -7.32 5.54 24.99
N ARG A 66 -6.79 5.23 26.18
CA ARG A 66 -5.43 5.66 26.58
C ARG A 66 -4.34 5.03 25.71
N PHE A 67 -4.47 3.75 25.38
CA PHE A 67 -3.53 3.08 24.48
C PHE A 67 -3.66 3.59 23.05
N LEU A 68 -4.87 3.87 22.58
CA LEU A 68 -5.10 4.46 21.27
C LEU A 68 -4.38 5.81 21.13
N GLN A 69 -4.56 6.71 22.10
CA GLN A 69 -3.90 8.03 22.10
C GLN A 69 -2.37 7.93 22.13
N ALA A 70 -1.82 6.86 22.68
CA ALA A 70 -0.36 6.64 22.75
C ALA A 70 0.20 5.99 21.47
N GLU A 71 -0.53 5.05 20.85
CA GLU A 71 -0.08 4.31 19.66
C GLU A 71 -0.44 5.02 18.34
N VAL A 72 -1.51 5.82 18.34
CA VAL A 72 -1.99 6.58 17.18
C VAL A 72 -2.19 8.05 17.62
N PRO A 73 -1.09 8.81 17.80
CA PRO A 73 -1.11 10.12 18.46
C PRO A 73 -1.87 11.21 17.70
N TRP A 74 -2.23 10.96 16.44
CA TRP A 74 -2.96 11.88 15.57
C TRP A 74 -4.49 11.68 15.64
N VAL A 75 -4.96 10.82 16.52
CA VAL A 75 -6.38 10.53 16.76
C VAL A 75 -6.80 11.06 18.13
N GLU A 76 -7.91 11.78 18.16
CA GLU A 76 -8.55 12.18 19.41
C GLU A 76 -9.47 11.07 19.95
N TRP A 77 -9.60 11.00 21.28
CA TRP A 77 -10.48 10.06 21.97
C TRP A 77 -11.41 10.81 22.93
N PRO A 78 -12.74 10.56 22.93
CA PRO A 78 -13.46 9.58 22.12
C PRO A 78 -13.51 9.92 20.63
N LEU A 79 -13.58 8.89 19.78
CA LEU A 79 -13.70 9.08 18.33
C LEU A 79 -15.01 9.78 17.96
N ARG A 80 -14.93 10.70 16.99
CA ARG A 80 -16.06 11.50 16.52
C ARG A 80 -16.37 11.19 15.06
N CYS A 81 -17.63 10.87 14.77
CA CYS A 81 -18.06 10.55 13.40
C CYS A 81 -18.07 11.77 12.46
N ASP A 82 -18.14 12.98 13.02
CA ASP A 82 -18.14 14.27 12.30
C ASP A 82 -16.73 14.84 12.08
N GLU A 83 -15.70 14.24 12.67
CA GLU A 83 -14.31 14.62 12.49
C GLU A 83 -13.59 13.55 11.69
N LEU A 84 -13.44 13.77 10.38
CA LEU A 84 -12.75 12.85 9.47
C LEU A 84 -11.22 13.01 9.61
N PRO A 85 -10.48 11.99 10.11
CA PRO A 85 -9.03 12.03 10.10
C PRO A 85 -8.49 11.86 8.68
N GLU A 86 -7.22 12.25 8.47
CA GLU A 86 -6.54 11.92 7.23
C GLU A 86 -6.48 10.41 7.01
N THR A 87 -6.55 9.97 5.75
CA THR A 87 -6.59 8.53 5.42
C THR A 87 -5.47 7.71 6.07
N PRO A 88 -4.19 8.14 6.11
CA PRO A 88 -3.15 7.40 6.80
C PRO A 88 -3.44 7.18 8.30
N VAL A 89 -4.03 8.17 8.96
CA VAL A 89 -4.41 8.10 10.39
C VAL A 89 -5.54 7.10 10.59
N VAL A 90 -6.52 7.06 9.68
CA VAL A 90 -7.57 6.03 9.69
C VAL A 90 -6.98 4.64 9.50
N LEU A 91 -5.98 4.47 8.62
CA LEU A 91 -5.32 3.17 8.42
C LEU A 91 -4.57 2.71 9.68
N ASP A 92 -3.83 3.61 10.36
CA ASP A 92 -3.17 3.31 11.64
C ASP A 92 -4.18 2.88 12.72
N LEU A 93 -5.32 3.58 12.81
CA LEU A 93 -6.41 3.23 13.72
C LEU A 93 -6.98 1.83 13.41
N LEU A 94 -7.16 1.48 12.14
CA LEU A 94 -7.62 0.14 11.75
C LEU A 94 -6.59 -0.94 12.09
N GLU A 95 -5.29 -0.70 11.92
CA GLU A 95 -4.26 -1.64 12.36
C GLU A 95 -4.22 -1.79 13.90
N PHE A 96 -4.43 -0.70 14.64
CA PHE A 96 -4.56 -0.72 16.10
C PHE A 96 -5.75 -1.61 16.53
N CYS A 97 -6.93 -1.39 15.94
CA CYS A 97 -8.11 -2.21 16.18
C CYS A 97 -7.87 -3.68 15.78
N ALA A 98 -7.22 -3.91 14.64
CA ALA A 98 -6.89 -5.25 14.18
C ALA A 98 -5.97 -5.97 15.16
N LYS A 99 -5.02 -5.30 15.82
CA LYS A 99 -4.18 -5.88 16.90
C LYS A 99 -4.97 -6.20 18.18
N ALA A 100 -6.08 -5.51 18.43
CA ALA A 100 -6.85 -5.60 19.67
C ALA A 100 -8.03 -6.57 19.62
N VAL A 101 -8.56 -6.89 18.42
CA VAL A 101 -9.82 -7.62 18.27
C VAL A 101 -9.71 -9.11 18.55
N GLY A 102 -10.67 -9.69 19.25
CA GLY A 102 -10.93 -11.12 19.31
C GLY A 102 -12.44 -11.36 19.29
N GLU A 103 -12.90 -12.50 18.77
CA GLU A 103 -14.32 -12.85 18.76
C GLU A 103 -14.75 -13.21 20.19
N PRO A 104 -15.69 -12.47 20.82
CA PRO A 104 -16.15 -12.78 22.16
C PRO A 104 -16.88 -14.13 22.20
N ILE A 105 -16.48 -14.98 23.14
CA ILE A 105 -17.14 -16.25 23.44
C ILE A 105 -17.85 -16.11 24.77
N LEU A 106 -19.17 -16.28 24.76
CA LEU A 106 -20.00 -16.22 25.96
C LEU A 106 -19.70 -17.41 26.87
N GLY A 107 -19.20 -17.10 28.07
CA GLY A 107 -19.06 -18.03 29.18
C GLY A 107 -20.27 -18.00 30.11
N SER A 108 -20.03 -18.26 31.40
CA SER A 108 -21.08 -18.30 32.41
C SER A 108 -21.78 -16.94 32.57
N TYR A 109 -23.09 -16.98 32.74
CA TYR A 109 -23.88 -15.79 33.07
C TYR A 109 -23.76 -15.46 34.57
N HIS A 110 -23.40 -14.21 34.88
CA HIS A 110 -23.31 -13.70 36.23
C HIS A 110 -24.53 -12.82 36.54
N SER A 111 -25.55 -13.41 37.16
CA SER A 111 -26.87 -12.77 37.34
C SER A 111 -26.85 -11.51 38.20
N TYR A 112 -25.93 -11.40 39.17
CA TYR A 112 -25.85 -10.23 40.04
C TYR A 112 -25.46 -8.95 39.27
N TYR A 113 -24.57 -9.06 38.28
CA TYR A 113 -24.16 -7.93 37.42
C TYR A 113 -24.85 -7.94 36.04
N GLY A 114 -25.60 -9.00 35.71
CA GLY A 114 -26.38 -9.07 34.48
C GLY A 114 -25.55 -9.21 33.20
N HIS A 115 -24.36 -9.79 33.28
CA HIS A 115 -23.48 -10.00 32.12
C HIS A 115 -23.01 -11.46 31.99
N HIS A 116 -22.44 -11.80 30.84
CA HIS A 116 -21.65 -13.02 30.68
C HIS A 116 -20.18 -12.72 30.94
N HIS A 117 -19.47 -13.67 31.53
CA HIS A 117 -18.02 -13.66 31.44
C HIS A 117 -17.59 -14.05 30.03
N LEU A 118 -16.50 -13.46 29.56
CA LEU A 118 -16.02 -13.60 28.19
C LEU A 118 -14.67 -14.30 28.15
N THR A 119 -14.47 -15.08 27.10
CA THR A 119 -13.16 -15.40 26.55
C THR A 119 -13.14 -14.96 25.09
N TRP A 120 -11.99 -15.06 24.40
CA TRP A 120 -11.87 -14.55 23.04
C TRP A 120 -11.16 -15.53 22.12
N ASP A 121 -11.67 -15.69 20.90
CA ASP A 121 -10.96 -16.29 19.77
C ASP A 121 -10.32 -15.17 18.93
N ARG A 122 -9.01 -15.04 19.05
CA ARG A 122 -8.22 -14.03 18.33
C ARG A 122 -8.28 -14.21 16.81
N ALA A 123 -8.18 -15.44 16.31
CA ALA A 123 -8.12 -15.70 14.87
C ALA A 123 -9.47 -15.42 14.22
N ALA A 124 -10.57 -15.88 14.84
CA ALA A 124 -11.92 -15.61 14.35
C ALA A 124 -12.24 -14.11 14.38
N GLY A 125 -11.86 -13.41 15.46
CA GLY A 125 -12.09 -11.98 15.60
C GLY A 125 -11.34 -11.15 14.56
N LEU A 126 -10.07 -11.48 14.31
CA LEU A 126 -9.26 -10.82 13.26
C LEU A 126 -9.88 -11.02 11.89
N ALA A 127 -10.20 -12.28 11.54
CA ALA A 127 -10.75 -12.61 10.22
C ALA A 127 -12.09 -11.90 9.97
N SER A 128 -12.96 -11.83 10.99
CA SER A 128 -14.23 -11.11 10.94
C SER A 128 -14.03 -9.60 10.75
N PHE A 129 -13.14 -8.98 11.54
CA PHE A 129 -12.84 -7.55 11.43
C PHE A 129 -12.24 -7.17 10.07
N VAL A 130 -11.26 -7.95 9.59
CA VAL A 130 -10.65 -7.75 8.27
C VAL A 130 -11.68 -7.87 7.16
N ALA A 131 -12.59 -8.86 7.23
CA ALA A 131 -13.65 -9.04 6.26
C ALA A 131 -14.62 -7.84 6.22
N ASP A 132 -15.04 -7.34 7.38
CA ASP A 132 -15.95 -6.18 7.47
C ASP A 132 -15.30 -4.91 6.91
N VAL A 133 -14.05 -4.61 7.30
CA VAL A 133 -13.31 -3.45 6.80
C VAL A 133 -13.11 -3.54 5.29
N ASN A 134 -12.68 -4.70 4.78
CA ASN A 134 -12.44 -4.89 3.35
C ASN A 134 -13.73 -4.81 2.53
N LEU A 135 -14.87 -5.25 3.07
CA LEU A 135 -16.16 -5.07 2.43
C LEU A 135 -16.51 -3.58 2.31
N LEU A 136 -16.31 -2.80 3.37
CA LEU A 136 -16.54 -1.35 3.34
C LEU A 136 -15.63 -0.66 2.32
N PHE A 137 -14.36 -1.04 2.25
CA PHE A 137 -13.42 -0.49 1.27
C PHE A 137 -13.81 -0.84 -0.16
N GLN A 138 -14.05 -2.12 -0.47
CA GLN A 138 -14.45 -2.58 -1.80
C GLN A 138 -15.73 -1.87 -2.28
N ARG A 139 -16.74 -1.78 -1.41
CA ARG A 139 -18.05 -1.17 -1.75
C ARG A 139 -17.99 0.33 -1.99
N ASN A 140 -16.90 0.98 -1.61
CA ASN A 140 -16.68 2.40 -1.81
C ASN A 140 -15.49 2.68 -2.75
N GLY A 141 -14.98 1.67 -3.45
CA GLY A 141 -13.88 1.83 -4.41
C GLY A 141 -12.57 2.29 -3.77
N ILE A 142 -12.37 2.03 -2.47
CA ILE A 142 -11.17 2.40 -1.75
C ILE A 142 -10.02 1.49 -2.20
N ALA A 143 -8.90 2.09 -2.60
CA ALA A 143 -7.69 1.44 -3.08
C ALA A 143 -6.80 0.92 -1.93
N PHE A 144 -7.42 0.47 -0.84
CA PHE A 144 -6.76 -0.15 0.29
C PHE A 144 -7.49 -1.44 0.69
N LYS A 145 -6.76 -2.32 1.35
CA LYS A 145 -7.30 -3.50 2.04
C LYS A 145 -6.45 -3.80 3.27
N LEU A 146 -7.03 -4.45 4.26
CA LEU A 146 -6.27 -5.15 5.28
C LEU A 146 -5.89 -6.54 4.77
N ASP A 147 -4.64 -6.94 4.99
CA ASP A 147 -4.20 -8.33 4.82
C ASP A 147 -4.67 -9.21 6.01
N ASP A 148 -4.35 -10.51 5.96
CA ASP A 148 -4.77 -11.48 6.97
C ASP A 148 -4.16 -11.20 8.36
N ASP A 149 -3.06 -10.44 8.42
CA ASP A 149 -2.44 -9.96 9.67
C ASP A 149 -3.08 -8.66 10.17
N GLY A 150 -4.02 -8.08 9.42
CA GLY A 150 -4.66 -6.80 9.73
C GLY A 150 -3.85 -5.58 9.32
N ARG A 151 -2.84 -5.71 8.45
CA ARG A 151 -2.02 -4.59 7.97
C ARG A 151 -2.61 -3.97 6.71
N ALA A 152 -2.58 -2.64 6.63
CA ALA A 152 -3.06 -1.92 5.46
C ALA A 152 -2.12 -2.13 4.25
N LYS A 153 -2.73 -2.45 3.11
CA LYS A 153 -2.07 -2.62 1.81
C LYS A 153 -2.77 -1.77 0.77
N ARG A 154 -1.99 -1.08 -0.05
CA ARG A 154 -2.48 -0.40 -1.24
C ARG A 154 -2.85 -1.43 -2.30
N ILE A 155 -4.02 -1.27 -2.91
CA ILE A 155 -4.41 -1.98 -4.12
C ILE A 155 -3.92 -1.14 -5.30
N LEU A 156 -3.02 -1.70 -6.09
CA LEU A 156 -2.44 -1.00 -7.22
C LEU A 156 -3.40 -0.98 -8.42
N PRO A 157 -3.44 0.12 -9.20
CA PRO A 157 -4.00 0.09 -10.54
C PRO A 157 -3.33 -1.00 -11.39
N GLN A 158 -4.09 -1.68 -12.25
CA GLN A 158 -3.59 -2.81 -13.05
C GLN A 158 -2.31 -2.49 -13.85
N PRO A 159 -2.17 -1.33 -14.54
CA PRO A 159 -0.93 -1.01 -15.25
C PRO A 159 0.29 -0.94 -14.33
N VAL A 160 0.11 -0.39 -13.12
CA VAL A 160 1.17 -0.32 -12.10
C VAL A 160 1.49 -1.72 -11.57
N ALA A 161 0.47 -2.52 -11.25
CA ALA A 161 0.64 -3.90 -10.79
C ALA A 161 1.39 -4.76 -11.83
N GLN A 162 1.05 -4.61 -13.11
CA GLN A 162 1.75 -5.28 -14.20
C GLN A 162 3.19 -4.81 -14.33
N ALA A 163 3.47 -3.52 -14.15
CA ALA A 163 4.84 -3.00 -14.16
C ALA A 163 5.65 -3.45 -12.93
N LEU A 164 5.04 -3.64 -11.77
CA LEU A 164 5.74 -4.01 -10.53
C LEU A 164 5.80 -5.52 -10.24
N GLY A 165 5.04 -6.34 -10.96
CA GLY A 165 5.07 -7.81 -10.83
C GLY A 165 6.42 -8.46 -11.18
N TRP A 166 7.39 -7.68 -11.65
CA TRP A 166 8.72 -8.12 -12.05
C TRP A 166 9.63 -8.06 -10.83
N GLN A 167 9.90 -9.22 -10.24
CA GLN A 167 10.50 -9.29 -8.89
C GLN A 167 12.01 -9.54 -8.84
N MET A 168 12.65 -9.82 -9.97
CA MET A 168 14.09 -10.11 -10.01
C MET A 168 14.79 -9.21 -11.02
N PHE A 169 15.65 -8.34 -10.50
CA PHE A 169 16.66 -7.64 -11.27
C PHE A 169 17.98 -8.36 -11.04
N ASP A 170 18.54 -8.92 -12.10
CA ASP A 170 19.89 -9.49 -12.13
C ASP A 170 20.63 -8.78 -13.26
N THR A 171 20.89 -7.50 -13.02
CA THR A 171 21.47 -6.62 -14.04
C THR A 171 22.97 -6.81 -14.20
N GLY A 172 23.59 -7.60 -13.32
CA GLY A 172 25.03 -7.74 -13.18
C GLY A 172 25.70 -6.58 -12.44
N GLU A 173 24.94 -5.61 -11.92
CA GLU A 173 25.45 -4.49 -11.13
C GLU A 173 24.63 -4.35 -9.84
N THR A 174 25.26 -4.68 -8.72
CA THR A 174 24.57 -4.84 -7.42
C THR A 174 23.87 -3.57 -6.94
N GLU A 175 24.44 -2.38 -7.18
CA GLU A 175 23.81 -1.14 -6.74
C GLU A 175 22.57 -0.81 -7.58
N LEU A 176 22.59 -1.06 -8.89
CA LEU A 176 21.42 -0.93 -9.76
C LEU A 176 20.31 -1.87 -9.32
N ASP A 177 20.62 -3.14 -9.05
CA ASP A 177 19.63 -4.11 -8.55
C ASP A 177 19.01 -3.62 -7.23
N ARG A 178 19.83 -3.13 -6.31
CA ARG A 178 19.39 -2.56 -5.02
C ARG A 178 18.48 -1.34 -5.21
N LEU A 179 18.81 -0.43 -6.13
CA LEU A 179 18.00 0.75 -6.42
C LEU A 179 16.64 0.36 -7.02
N LEU A 180 16.62 -0.57 -7.96
CA LEU A 180 15.39 -1.06 -8.61
C LEU A 180 14.48 -1.79 -7.62
N ASP A 181 15.04 -2.63 -6.74
CA ASP A 181 14.28 -3.31 -5.70
C ASP A 181 13.75 -2.37 -4.63
N TYR A 182 14.55 -1.39 -4.22
CA TYR A 182 14.10 -0.35 -3.30
C TYR A 182 12.95 0.45 -3.90
N ALA A 183 13.11 0.96 -5.13
CA ALA A 183 12.07 1.70 -5.83
C ALA A 183 10.78 0.87 -5.94
N ARG A 184 10.87 -0.38 -6.41
CA ARG A 184 9.73 -1.29 -6.55
C ARG A 184 9.01 -1.53 -5.22
N SER A 185 9.75 -1.89 -4.17
CA SER A 185 9.16 -2.24 -2.87
C SER A 185 8.51 -1.04 -2.18
N ARG A 186 9.14 0.13 -2.24
CA ARG A 186 8.64 1.36 -1.62
C ARG A 186 7.47 1.97 -2.37
N PHE A 187 7.38 1.77 -3.68
CA PHE A 187 6.24 2.24 -4.48
C PHE A 187 4.91 1.55 -4.12
N LEU A 188 4.96 0.40 -3.45
CA LEU A 188 3.79 -0.31 -2.92
C LEU A 188 3.19 0.36 -1.66
N SER A 189 3.91 1.30 -1.05
CA SER A 189 3.49 1.93 0.20
C SER A 189 2.17 2.69 0.04
N PRO A 190 1.26 2.63 1.03
CA PRO A 190 0.11 3.53 1.13
C PRO A 190 0.53 5.01 1.22
N LYS A 191 1.69 5.30 1.83
CA LYS A 191 2.17 6.66 2.08
C LYS A 191 2.68 7.29 0.79
N LEU A 192 2.19 8.49 0.46
CA LEU A 192 2.59 9.19 -0.78
C LEU A 192 4.07 9.56 -0.79
N ASP A 193 4.64 10.00 0.33
CA ASP A 193 6.07 10.36 0.40
C ASP A 193 6.99 9.17 0.14
N ASP A 194 6.64 7.98 0.66
CA ASP A 194 7.39 6.76 0.38
C ASP A 194 7.42 6.43 -1.12
N ARG A 195 6.35 6.77 -1.84
CA ARG A 195 6.25 6.60 -3.30
C ARG A 195 7.03 7.66 -4.07
N ARG A 196 7.14 8.88 -3.53
CA ARG A 196 8.03 9.92 -4.06
C ARG A 196 9.48 9.49 -3.93
N ASP A 197 9.89 9.01 -2.77
CA ASP A 197 11.22 8.45 -2.52
C ASP A 197 11.52 7.27 -3.47
N ALA A 198 10.53 6.40 -3.70
CA ALA A 198 10.64 5.32 -4.66
C ALA A 198 10.86 5.82 -6.10
N THR A 199 10.18 6.90 -6.49
CA THR A 199 10.32 7.52 -7.82
C THR A 199 11.69 8.18 -7.98
N GLU A 200 12.20 8.86 -6.95
CA GLU A 200 13.57 9.37 -6.91
C GLU A 200 14.58 8.24 -7.15
N LYS A 201 14.44 7.13 -6.40
CA LYS A 201 15.37 6.00 -6.49
C LYS A 201 15.32 5.29 -7.83
N LEU A 202 14.16 5.31 -8.50
CA LEU A 202 14.04 4.85 -9.87
C LEU A 202 14.80 5.77 -10.85
N TRP A 203 14.84 7.08 -10.59
CA TRP A 203 15.67 8.03 -11.35
C TRP A 203 17.16 7.87 -11.07
N ASP A 204 17.55 7.55 -9.83
CA ASP A 204 18.94 7.18 -9.50
C ASP A 204 19.36 5.94 -10.29
N ALA A 205 18.50 4.92 -10.38
CA ALA A 205 18.71 3.73 -11.21
C ALA A 205 18.86 4.11 -12.70
N PHE A 206 18.01 4.99 -13.23
CA PHE A 206 18.13 5.50 -14.59
C PHE A 206 19.49 6.16 -14.87
N GLU A 207 19.96 7.00 -13.94
CA GLU A 207 21.26 7.66 -14.06
C GLU A 207 22.42 6.67 -14.00
N ARG A 208 22.31 5.64 -13.16
CA ARG A 208 23.29 4.55 -13.07
C ARG A 208 23.35 3.74 -14.36
N MET A 209 22.19 3.44 -14.95
CA MET A 209 22.08 2.68 -16.20
C MET A 209 22.82 3.31 -17.39
N LYS A 210 22.91 4.65 -17.42
CA LYS A 210 23.68 5.39 -18.45
C LYS A 210 25.18 5.08 -18.44
N THR A 211 25.68 4.35 -17.45
CA THR A 211 27.10 4.00 -17.27
C THR A 211 27.38 2.49 -17.26
N LEU A 212 26.47 1.67 -17.82
CA LEU A 212 26.60 0.20 -17.82
C LEU A 212 27.41 -0.37 -18.99
N GLU A 213 27.55 0.38 -20.08
CA GLU A 213 28.29 -0.08 -21.25
C GLU A 213 29.80 0.18 -21.06
N PRO A 214 30.71 -0.60 -21.67
CA PRO A 214 32.14 -0.35 -21.52
C PRO A 214 32.54 1.03 -22.07
N GLY A 215 33.37 1.77 -21.32
CA GLY A 215 33.94 3.05 -21.76
C GLY A 215 33.99 4.10 -20.65
N SER A 216 34.55 5.27 -20.96
CA SER A 216 34.61 6.43 -20.04
C SER A 216 33.64 7.55 -20.40
N ASP A 217 33.11 7.57 -21.63
CA ASP A 217 32.13 8.57 -22.06
C ASP A 217 30.70 8.10 -21.74
N LYS A 218 30.08 8.73 -20.74
CA LYS A 218 28.69 8.49 -20.32
C LYS A 218 27.70 8.63 -21.48
N ARG A 219 27.93 9.58 -22.39
CA ARG A 219 27.02 9.81 -23.52
C ARG A 219 27.11 8.66 -24.51
N ALA A 220 28.33 8.24 -24.86
CA ALA A 220 28.55 7.10 -25.75
C ALA A 220 27.98 5.80 -25.17
N GLN A 221 28.12 5.58 -23.85
CA GLN A 221 27.55 4.43 -23.16
C GLN A 221 26.02 4.43 -23.19
N ALA A 222 25.40 5.58 -22.93
CA ALA A 222 23.95 5.73 -23.02
C ALA A 222 23.44 5.47 -24.46
N ASP A 223 24.15 5.98 -25.48
CA ASP A 223 23.79 5.73 -26.88
C ASP A 223 23.95 4.25 -27.25
N ALA A 224 25.00 3.58 -26.80
CA ALA A 224 25.19 2.15 -27.01
C ALA A 224 24.08 1.32 -26.36
N LEU A 225 23.63 1.68 -25.14
CA LEU A 225 22.51 1.02 -24.49
C LEU A 225 21.21 1.15 -25.29
N LEU A 226 20.96 2.33 -25.87
CA LEU A 226 19.81 2.58 -26.74
C LEU A 226 19.92 1.80 -28.07
N ASP A 227 21.12 1.64 -28.62
CA ASP A 227 21.37 0.86 -29.84
C ASP A 227 21.06 -0.63 -29.65
N ARG A 228 21.20 -1.15 -28.42
CA ARG A 228 20.75 -2.50 -28.08
C ARG A 228 19.23 -2.64 -28.11
N ALA A 229 18.50 -1.56 -27.80
CA ALA A 229 17.04 -1.56 -27.77
C ALA A 229 16.39 -1.32 -29.14
N ALA A 230 17.06 -0.58 -30.03
CA ALA A 230 16.63 -0.38 -31.40
C ALA A 230 17.80 -0.12 -32.33
N ALA A 231 17.78 -0.70 -33.53
CA ALA A 231 18.86 -0.54 -34.48
C ALA A 231 19.12 0.94 -34.85
N PRO A 232 20.39 1.36 -34.98
CA PRO A 232 20.76 2.70 -35.40
C PRO A 232 20.06 3.13 -36.72
N GLY A 233 19.66 4.39 -36.79
CA GLY A 233 18.98 4.97 -37.98
C GLY A 233 17.49 4.66 -38.09
N THR A 234 16.93 3.81 -37.22
CA THR A 234 15.48 3.56 -37.19
C THR A 234 14.69 4.68 -36.51
N ARG A 235 13.42 4.84 -36.90
CA ARG A 235 12.50 5.78 -36.21
C ARG A 235 12.31 5.42 -34.74
N MET A 236 12.31 4.13 -34.41
CA MET A 236 12.18 3.66 -33.03
C MET A 236 13.39 4.07 -32.19
N ARG A 237 14.62 3.95 -32.72
CA ARG A 237 15.84 4.39 -32.02
C ARG A 237 15.86 5.89 -31.76
N ALA A 238 15.35 6.69 -32.70
CA ALA A 238 15.16 8.14 -32.50
C ALA A 238 14.13 8.42 -31.39
N ALA A 239 12.97 7.74 -31.42
CA ALA A 239 11.95 7.88 -30.38
C ALA A 239 12.49 7.52 -28.98
N LEU A 240 13.30 6.47 -28.85
CA LEU A 240 13.93 6.11 -27.57
C LEU A 240 14.97 7.14 -27.10
N ALA A 241 15.72 7.76 -28.01
CA ALA A 241 16.61 8.86 -27.65
C ALA A 241 15.84 10.07 -27.14
N ASP A 242 14.74 10.42 -27.79
CA ASP A 242 13.92 11.56 -27.40
C ASP A 242 13.22 11.29 -26.06
N GLU A 243 12.74 10.07 -25.83
CA GLU A 243 12.22 9.64 -24.53
C GLU A 243 13.29 9.74 -23.43
N ALA A 244 14.52 9.29 -23.68
CA ALA A 244 15.62 9.38 -22.70
C ALA A 244 15.95 10.84 -22.34
N LYS A 245 15.91 11.76 -23.31
CA LYS A 245 16.10 13.20 -23.09
C LYS A 245 14.94 13.76 -22.28
N GLU A 246 13.71 13.41 -22.64
CA GLU A 246 12.49 13.88 -21.96
C GLU A 246 12.48 13.44 -20.50
N LEU A 247 12.75 12.15 -20.22
CA LEU A 247 12.84 11.62 -18.85
C LEU A 247 13.99 12.29 -18.05
N THR A 248 15.09 12.66 -18.72
CA THR A 248 16.15 13.44 -18.08
C THR A 248 15.68 14.86 -17.76
N SER A 249 14.95 15.51 -18.67
CA SER A 249 14.37 16.84 -18.44
C SER A 249 13.38 16.82 -17.29
N ILE A 250 12.45 15.87 -17.28
CA ILE A 250 11.45 15.71 -16.21
C ILE A 250 12.13 15.55 -14.84
N GLY A 251 13.15 14.70 -14.74
CA GLY A 251 13.88 14.49 -13.49
C GLY A 251 14.61 15.71 -12.96
N ASN A 252 14.98 16.65 -13.83
CA ASN A 252 15.64 17.91 -13.45
C ASN A 252 14.63 19.03 -13.15
N SER A 253 13.46 19.01 -13.78
CA SER A 253 12.44 20.06 -13.67
C SER A 253 11.46 19.83 -12.51
N LEU A 254 11.07 18.57 -12.28
CA LEU A 254 10.21 18.20 -11.16
C LEU A 254 11.06 17.85 -9.94
N ARG A 255 10.50 17.98 -8.75
CA ARG A 255 11.15 17.64 -7.48
C ARG A 255 11.20 16.11 -7.29
N ILE A 256 11.95 15.46 -8.17
CA ILE A 256 12.22 14.01 -8.20
C ILE A 256 13.67 13.74 -7.81
N ARG A 257 14.60 14.66 -8.14
CA ARG A 257 16.03 14.52 -7.84
C ARG A 257 16.60 15.88 -7.43
N HIS A 258 17.43 15.88 -6.38
CA HIS A 258 18.05 17.08 -5.77
C HIS A 258 17.03 18.20 -5.58
N SER A 259 16.35 18.21 -4.43
CA SER A 259 15.33 19.20 -4.14
C SER A 259 15.91 20.61 -4.07
N GLU A 260 15.86 21.33 -5.19
CA GLU A 260 15.96 22.78 -5.21
C GLU A 260 14.60 23.35 -4.84
N VAL A 261 14.59 24.47 -4.12
CA VAL A 261 13.36 25.14 -3.64
C VAL A 261 12.44 25.57 -4.79
N THR A 262 12.99 25.65 -6.01
CA THR A 262 12.34 26.09 -7.24
C THR A 262 11.60 24.98 -8.00
N GLN A 263 11.78 23.71 -7.65
CA GLN A 263 11.18 22.58 -8.37
C GLN A 263 9.74 22.28 -7.90
N GLU A 264 8.87 21.96 -8.85
CA GLU A 264 7.47 21.60 -8.59
C GLU A 264 7.33 20.19 -7.98
N VAL A 265 6.49 20.07 -6.95
CA VAL A 265 6.21 18.78 -6.29
C VAL A 265 5.11 18.05 -7.05
N ILE A 266 5.28 16.74 -7.23
CA ILE A 266 4.20 15.88 -7.73
C ILE A 266 3.27 15.56 -6.55
N ASP A 267 2.14 16.25 -6.50
CA ASP A 267 1.16 16.14 -5.41
C ASP A 267 0.05 15.12 -5.66
N GLN A 268 -0.21 14.77 -6.93
CA GLN A 268 -1.25 13.82 -7.26
C GLN A 268 -0.69 12.40 -7.40
N SER A 269 -1.25 11.49 -6.62
CA SER A 269 -0.94 10.06 -6.65
C SER A 269 -1.01 9.46 -8.06
N VAL A 270 -2.03 9.81 -8.86
CA VAL A 270 -2.19 9.32 -10.24
C VAL A 270 -1.09 9.81 -11.19
N GLN A 271 -0.59 11.04 -11.00
CA GLN A 271 0.52 11.57 -11.78
C GLN A 271 1.82 10.85 -11.44
N LEU A 272 2.03 10.56 -10.14
CA LEU A 272 3.18 9.82 -9.65
C LEU A 272 3.19 8.37 -10.15
N ASP A 273 2.04 7.69 -10.11
CA ASP A 273 1.85 6.35 -10.70
C ASP A 273 2.16 6.33 -12.19
N TRP A 274 1.63 7.28 -12.96
CA TRP A 274 1.91 7.39 -14.38
C TRP A 274 3.41 7.56 -14.64
N LEU A 275 4.05 8.47 -13.91
CA LEU A 275 5.46 8.79 -14.12
C LEU A 275 6.37 7.63 -13.74
N PHE A 276 6.08 6.97 -12.62
CA PHE A 276 6.79 5.77 -12.20
C PHE A 276 6.68 4.66 -13.25
N VAL A 277 5.46 4.37 -13.74
CA VAL A 277 5.24 3.33 -14.76
C VAL A 277 5.95 3.68 -16.08
N ARG A 278 5.93 4.95 -16.48
CA ARG A 278 6.63 5.44 -17.69
C ARG A 278 8.13 5.20 -17.58
N MET A 279 8.77 5.66 -16.50
CA MET A 279 10.20 5.46 -16.27
C MET A 279 10.53 3.97 -16.14
N PHE A 280 9.79 3.23 -15.33
CA PHE A 280 10.03 1.81 -15.10
C PHE A 280 9.92 1.00 -16.39
N GLY A 281 8.90 1.28 -17.21
CA GLY A 281 8.73 0.66 -18.53
C GLY A 281 9.90 0.94 -19.46
N PHE A 282 10.43 2.16 -19.43
CA PHE A 282 11.62 2.54 -20.19
C PHE A 282 12.88 1.79 -19.72
N LEU A 283 13.18 1.78 -18.41
CA LEU A 283 14.33 1.02 -17.87
C LEU A 283 14.22 -0.46 -18.19
N ARG A 284 13.03 -1.04 -18.01
CA ARG A 284 12.78 -2.45 -18.31
C ARG A 284 13.06 -2.80 -19.76
N LEU A 285 12.64 -1.96 -20.71
CA LEU A 285 12.96 -2.14 -22.13
C LEU A 285 14.48 -2.22 -22.34
N LEU A 286 15.24 -1.28 -21.79
CA LEU A 286 16.70 -1.25 -21.93
C LEU A 286 17.40 -2.45 -21.28
N LEU A 287 16.91 -2.89 -20.11
CA LEU A 287 17.46 -4.06 -19.42
C LEU A 287 17.21 -5.35 -20.22
N LEU A 288 16.00 -5.55 -20.74
CA LEU A 288 15.67 -6.71 -21.58
C LEU A 288 16.48 -6.72 -22.87
N SER A 289 16.49 -5.59 -23.58
CA SER A 289 17.23 -5.44 -24.82
C SER A 289 18.74 -5.61 -24.65
N SER A 290 19.25 -5.37 -23.44
CA SER A 290 20.65 -5.60 -23.13
C SER A 290 20.99 -6.97 -22.56
N GLY A 291 19.99 -7.83 -22.33
CA GLY A 291 20.18 -9.16 -21.73
C GLY A 291 20.46 -9.11 -20.22
N ARG A 292 20.20 -7.98 -19.57
CA ARG A 292 20.40 -7.72 -18.13
C ARG A 292 19.10 -7.89 -17.32
N SER A 293 18.09 -8.49 -17.95
CA SER A 293 16.83 -8.91 -17.33
C SER A 293 16.21 -10.00 -18.18
N THR A 294 15.44 -10.89 -17.56
CA THR A 294 14.70 -11.94 -18.27
C THR A 294 13.20 -11.69 -18.14
N ASN A 295 12.43 -12.11 -19.15
CA ASN A 295 10.99 -12.22 -18.95
C ASN A 295 10.71 -13.33 -17.92
N PRO A 296 9.72 -13.17 -17.00
CA PRO A 296 9.26 -14.24 -16.17
C PRO A 296 8.85 -15.34 -17.12
N THR A 297 9.56 -16.46 -17.02
CA THR A 297 9.14 -17.68 -17.68
C THR A 297 7.75 -17.97 -17.13
N SER A 298 6.75 -18.13 -18.00
CA SER A 298 5.47 -18.68 -17.58
C SER A 298 5.77 -19.97 -16.82
N ALA A 299 5.38 -20.01 -15.55
CA ALA A 299 5.46 -21.23 -14.75
C ALA A 299 4.59 -22.29 -15.44
N GLY A 300 5.21 -23.10 -16.30
CA GLY A 300 4.50 -23.99 -17.22
C GLY A 300 5.38 -24.80 -18.16
N GLU A 301 6.65 -24.41 -18.37
CA GLU A 301 7.59 -25.18 -19.20
C GLU A 301 8.82 -25.61 -18.41
N ARG A 302 8.60 -26.47 -17.42
CA ARG A 302 9.55 -27.54 -17.08
C ARG A 302 8.73 -28.81 -16.93
N ARG A 303 8.70 -29.60 -18.01
CA ARG A 303 8.37 -31.03 -17.95
C ARG A 303 9.64 -31.81 -17.67
#